data_AF-A0A1C2IL77-F1
#
_entry.id   AF-A0A1C2IL77-F1
#
_cell.length_a   1.000
_cell.length_b   1.000
_cell.length_c   1.000
_cell.angle_alpha   90.00
_cell.angle_beta   90.00
_cell.angle_gamma   90.00
#
_symmetry.space_group_name_H-M   'P 1'
#
loop_
_entity.id
_entity.type
_entity.pdbx_description
1 polymer ?
#
loop_
_entity_poly.entity_id
_entity_poly.type
_entity_poly.pdbx_seq_one_letter_code
_entity_poly.pdbx_strand_id
1 'polypeptide(L)' 'MGKSPAERQRDKRERDYALVWGGRGDETQLSDTALLEQIAIAYRKGRNLPGENAILRGLIRELMQRARLLSE' A
#
# COMPACT_ATOMS: atom_id res chain seq x y z
N MET A 1 -4.27 25.11 -17.85
CA MET A 1 -3.30 25.12 -16.71
C MET A 1 -3.02 23.68 -16.32
N GLY A 2 -1.75 23.28 -16.22
CA GLY A 2 -1.36 21.94 -15.78
C GLY A 2 -1.42 21.81 -14.27
N LYS A 3 -1.65 20.59 -13.76
CA LYS A 3 -1.63 20.30 -12.32
C LYS A 3 -0.29 20.66 -11.69
N SER A 4 -0.33 21.29 -10.53
CA SER A 4 0.83 21.58 -9.69
C SER A 4 1.52 20.29 -9.22
N PRO A 5 2.80 20.35 -8.84
CA PRO A 5 3.50 19.20 -8.26
C PRO A 5 2.79 18.61 -7.04
N ALA A 6 2.21 19.46 -6.18
CA ALA A 6 1.47 19.04 -4.99
C ALA A 6 0.20 18.26 -5.36
N GLU A 7 -0.55 18.72 -6.35
CA GLU A 7 -1.75 18.01 -6.84
C GLU A 7 -1.39 16.65 -7.46
N ARG A 8 -0.32 16.58 -8.25
CA ARG A 8 0.16 15.30 -8.80
C ARG A 8 0.55 14.30 -7.72
N GLN A 9 1.17 14.78 -6.64
CA GLN A 9 1.57 13.91 -5.55
C GLN A 9 0.36 13.44 -4.72
N ARG A 10 -0.62 14.31 -4.53
CA ARG A 10 -1.90 13.94 -3.92
C ARG A 10 -2.63 12.88 -4.75
N ASP A 11 -2.78 13.09 -6.05
CA ASP A 11 -3.40 12.13 -6.97
C ASP A 11 -2.67 10.78 -6.96
N LYS A 12 -1.33 10.79 -6.89
CA LYS A 12 -0.54 9.57 -6.75
C LYS A 12 -0.91 8.83 -5.46
N ARG A 13 -0.95 9.52 -4.31
CA ARG A 13 -1.30 8.90 -3.03
C ARG A 13 -2.73 8.36 -3.00
N GLU A 14 -3.68 9.06 -3.61
CA GLU A 14 -5.07 8.60 -3.72
C GLU A 14 -5.16 7.32 -4.57
N ARG A 15 -4.41 7.23 -5.67
CA ARG A 15 -4.30 5.99 -6.47
C ARG A 15 -3.64 4.86 -5.69
N ASP A 16 -2.51 5.12 -5.04
CA ASP A 16 -1.79 4.13 -4.24
C ASP A 16 -2.69 3.60 -3.09
N TYR A 17 -3.50 4.46 -2.49
CA TYR A 17 -4.49 4.06 -1.49
C TYR A 17 -5.60 3.18 -2.11
N ALA A 18 -6.12 3.56 -3.28
CA ALA A 18 -7.15 2.77 -3.96
C ALA A 18 -6.66 1.38 -4.38
N LEU A 19 -5.37 1.22 -4.69
CA LEU A 19 -4.74 -0.07 -4.98
C LEU A 19 -4.72 -1.02 -3.78
N VAL A 20 -4.82 -0.52 -2.54
CA VAL A 20 -4.78 -1.34 -1.33
C VAL A 20 -6.16 -1.49 -0.69
N TRP A 21 -6.94 -0.42 -0.68
CA TRP A 21 -8.20 -0.32 0.06
C TRP A 21 -9.44 -0.32 -0.85
N GLY A 22 -9.25 -0.43 -2.17
CA GLY A 22 -10.34 -0.57 -3.15
C GLY A 22 -10.81 -2.02 -3.30
N GLY A 23 -12.02 -2.22 -3.82
CA GLY A 23 -12.66 -3.55 -3.92
C GLY A 23 -11.98 -4.58 -4.85
N ARG A 24 -10.98 -4.17 -5.63
CA ARG A 24 -10.11 -5.06 -6.46
C ARG A 24 -8.64 -4.68 -6.30
N GLY A 25 -8.23 -4.30 -5.09
CA GLY A 25 -6.86 -3.89 -4.82
C GLY A 25 -5.81 -4.85 -5.38
N ASP A 26 -4.71 -4.29 -5.88
CA ASP A 26 -3.56 -5.00 -6.41
C ASP A 26 -2.29 -4.29 -5.94
N GLU A 27 -1.77 -4.73 -4.80
CA GLU A 27 -0.58 -4.17 -4.17
C GLU A 27 0.70 -4.33 -5.00
N THR A 28 0.73 -5.22 -5.99
CA THR A 28 1.89 -5.44 -6.86
C THR A 28 2.21 -4.20 -7.72
N GLN A 29 1.20 -3.36 -7.97
CA GLN A 29 1.34 -2.12 -8.74
C GLN A 29 1.94 -0.96 -7.93
N LEU A 30 2.11 -1.11 -6.61
CA LEU A 30 2.72 -0.07 -5.78
C LEU A 30 4.20 0.08 -6.08
N SER A 31 4.70 1.32 -6.09
CA SER A 31 6.14 1.58 -5.92
C SER A 31 6.60 1.18 -4.51
N ASP A 32 7.88 0.83 -4.32
CA ASP A 32 8.40 0.41 -2.99
C ASP A 32 8.13 1.43 -1.88
N THR A 33 8.30 2.73 -2.16
CA THR A 33 7.97 3.78 -1.20
C THR A 33 6.48 3.77 -0.81
N ALA A 34 5.60 3.61 -1.79
CA ALA A 34 4.16 3.55 -1.55
C ALA A 34 3.77 2.28 -0.78
N LEU A 35 4.42 1.14 -1.06
CA LEU A 35 4.22 -0.11 -0.33
C LEU A 35 4.55 0.08 1.16
N LEU A 36 5.71 0.67 1.48
CA LEU A 36 6.10 0.97 2.86
C LEU A 36 5.14 1.95 3.56
N GLU A 37 4.68 2.99 2.86
CA GLU A 37 3.67 3.93 3.37
C GLU A 37 2.35 3.20 3.69
N GLN A 38 1.88 2.32 2.81
CA GLN A 38 0.65 1.56 3.01
C GLN A 38 0.79 0.53 4.14
N ILE A 39 1.96 -0.10 4.31
CA ILE A 39 2.24 -0.97 5.47
C ILE A 39 2.08 -0.18 6.78
N ALA A 40 2.65 1.03 6.85
CA ALA A 40 2.53 1.87 8.04
C ALA A 40 1.06 2.26 8.33
N ILE A 41 0.29 2.59 7.28
CA ILE A 41 -1.15 2.88 7.39
C ILE A 41 -1.91 1.65 7.89
N ALA A 42 -1.70 0.48 7.26
CA ALA A 42 -2.37 -0.76 7.60
C ALA A 42 -2.04 -1.21 9.02
N TYR A 43 -0.79 -1.07 9.47
CA TYR A 43 -0.39 -1.39 10.84
C TYR A 43 -1.11 -0.52 11.88
N ARG A 44 -1.19 0.80 11.65
CA ARG A 44 -1.93 1.70 12.55
C ARG A 44 -3.42 1.36 12.60
N LYS A 45 -4.02 1.05 11.45
CA LYS A 45 -5.44 0.66 11.37
C LYS A 45 -5.70 -0.67 12.10
N GLY A 46 -4.89 -1.70 11.84
CA GLY A 46 -5.03 -3.02 12.47
C GLY A 46 -4.84 -3.01 13.99
N ARG A 47 -4.05 -2.06 14.53
CA ARG A 47 -4.00 -1.84 16.00
C ARG A 47 -5.31 -1.31 16.57
N ASN A 48 -6.08 -0.54 15.79
CA ASN A 48 -7.31 0.10 16.24
C ASN A 48 -8.57 -0.72 15.87
N LEU A 49 -8.48 -1.60 14.87
CA LEU A 49 -9.58 -2.40 14.34
C LEU A 49 -9.17 -3.89 14.29
N PRO A 50 -9.47 -4.66 15.36
CA PRO A 50 -9.19 -6.09 15.41
C PRO A 50 -9.95 -6.82 14.29
N GLY A 51 -9.22 -7.36 13.31
CA GLY A 51 -9.79 -8.09 12.16
C GLY A 51 -9.29 -7.62 10.81
N GLU A 52 -8.76 -6.40 10.69
CA GLU A 52 -8.28 -5.84 9.41
C GLU A 52 -6.82 -6.20 9.07
N ASN A 53 -6.22 -7.15 9.79
CA ASN A 53 -4.81 -7.53 9.60
C ASN A 53 -4.54 -8.27 8.28
N ALA A 54 -5.59 -8.69 7.55
CA ALA A 54 -5.43 -9.37 6.26
C ALA A 54 -4.67 -8.51 5.25
N ILE A 55 -5.02 -7.22 5.14
CA ILE A 55 -4.36 -6.27 4.24
C ILE A 55 -2.89 -6.08 4.64
N LEU A 56 -2.61 -5.90 5.93
CA LEU A 56 -1.24 -5.79 6.43
C LEU A 56 -0.39 -7.02 6.06
N ARG A 57 -0.96 -8.22 6.20
CA ARG A 57 -0.27 -9.47 5.83
C ARG A 57 0.02 -9.54 4.33
N GLY A 58 -0.92 -9.14 3.47
CA GLY A 58 -0.72 -9.06 2.02
C GLY A 58 0.44 -8.13 1.65
N LEU A 59 0.43 -6.91 2.19
CA LEU A 59 1.49 -5.93 1.93
C LEU A 59 2.87 -6.38 2.44
N ILE A 60 2.95 -7.04 3.60
CA ILE A 60 4.21 -7.60 4.11
C ILE A 60 4.69 -8.73 3.20
N ARG A 61 3.80 -9.59 2.73
CA ARG A 61 4.16 -10.68 1.80
C ARG A 61 4.75 -10.14 0.51
N GLU A 62 4.12 -9.12 -0.07
CA GLU A 62 4.63 -8.43 -1.25
C GLU A 62 6.03 -7.83 -1.00
N LEU A 63 6.25 -7.19 0.15
CA LEU A 63 7.56 -6.68 0.52
C LEU A 63 8.62 -7.80 0.59
N MET A 64 8.28 -8.93 1.25
CA MET A 64 9.19 -10.07 1.35
C MET A 64 9.48 -10.70 -0.02
N GLN A 65 8.50 -10.74 -0.91
CA GLN A 65 8.66 -11.22 -2.29
C GLN A 65 9.62 -10.33 -3.08
N ARG A 66 9.46 -9.00 -3.02
CA ARG A 66 10.39 -8.04 -3.67
C ARG A 66 11.80 -8.11 -3.12
N ALA A 67 11.92 -8.31 -1.80
CA ALA A 67 13.20 -8.49 -1.13
C ALA A 67 13.83 -9.87 -1.36
N ARG A 68 13.16 -10.77 -2.10
CA ARG A 68 13.59 -12.16 -2.34
C ARG A 68 13.83 -12.94 -1.04
N LEU A 69 13.05 -12.62 -0.01
CA LEU A 69 13.09 -13.29 1.29
C LEU A 69 12.11 -14.47 1.37
N LEU A 70 11.23 -14.60 0.39
CA LEU A 70 10.42 -15.79 0.18
C LEU A 70 11.09 -16.64 -0.90
N SER A 71 11.37 -17.90 -0.56
CA SER A 71 11.73 -18.93 -1.53
C SER A 71 10.44 -19.57 -2.01
N GLU A 72 10.26 -19.76 -3.32
CA GLU A 72 9.19 -20.60 -3.86
C GLU A 72 9.29 -22.04 -3.37
#